data_AF-A0A928M5D2-F1
#
_entry.id   AF-A0A928M5D2-F1
#
_cell.length_a   1.000
_cell.length_b   1.000
_cell.length_c   1.000
_cell.angle_alpha   90.00
_cell.angle_beta   90.00
_cell.angle_gamma   90.00
#
_symmetry.space_group_name_H-M   'P 1'
#
loop_
_entity.id
_entity.type
_entity.pdbx_description
1 polymer ?
#
loop_
_entity_poly.entity_id
_entity_poly.type
_entity_poly.pdbx_seq_one_letter_code
_entity_poly.pdbx_strand_id
1 'polypeptide(L)'
;MIKRNKWRLIISSAVILIPMLVGLLFWDKLPDVITTHWGADGNADGWSGKSFGVYVIPLILLAFHWLCVLITAKDPGNREQNKKALRIVFWIMPFISLFCCGIMYSVAMGTEFDIIRIMPALLGLMFVVIGNYLPKCKQNYTLGIKLTWTIQNEENWNKTHRMGGKVWVIGGILVMFAIFLPAKLIPIVVVPGILIIAFIPMIYSWALAKKQKENGVVFEKNETFSKMSKISAVIVPVVIIAVLCIMFTGNVNVKCGESSMSIEATYYEDIEVEYENIDSIEYREAFDGGVRAYGFGSARLLMGTFQNDEFGYYTRYSYTGCDACVVLAVDGDVLVISGKTEADTLAIYEKLLEQI
;
A
#
# COMPACT_ATOMS: atom_id res chain seq x y z
N MET A 1 -25.16 1.94 19.84
CA MET A 1 -23.68 2.06 19.97
C MET A 1 -23.21 3.48 20.29
N ILE A 2 -23.59 4.49 19.50
CA ILE A 2 -23.06 5.87 19.57
C ILE A 2 -23.38 6.56 20.89
N LYS A 3 -24.66 6.65 21.30
CA LYS A 3 -25.07 7.32 22.56
C LYS A 3 -24.29 6.81 23.79
N ARG A 4 -24.10 5.48 23.87
CA ARG A 4 -23.36 4.82 24.96
C ARG A 4 -21.86 5.12 24.96
N ASN A 5 -21.29 5.47 23.82
CA ASN A 5 -19.85 5.72 23.64
C ASN A 5 -19.56 7.17 23.21
N LYS A 6 -20.47 8.11 23.46
CA LYS A 6 -20.37 9.51 22.96
C LYS A 6 -19.02 10.14 23.29
N TRP A 7 -18.53 9.96 24.51
CA TRP A 7 -17.23 10.49 24.94
C TRP A 7 -16.07 9.83 24.21
N ARG A 8 -16.15 8.53 23.92
CA ARG A 8 -15.10 7.86 23.15
C ARG A 8 -15.04 8.37 21.72
N LEU A 9 -16.20 8.59 21.09
CA LEU A 9 -16.28 9.15 19.74
C LEU A 9 -15.73 10.58 19.69
N ILE A 10 -16.07 11.41 20.69
CA ILE A 10 -15.54 12.78 20.80
C ILE A 10 -14.02 12.75 21.00
N ILE A 11 -13.52 11.94 21.94
CA ILE A 11 -12.09 11.83 22.22
C ILE A 11 -11.34 11.28 21.00
N SER A 12 -11.82 10.21 20.35
CA SER A 12 -11.16 9.67 19.16
C SER A 12 -11.14 10.67 18.01
N SER A 13 -12.23 11.41 17.81
CA SER A 13 -12.29 12.49 16.81
C SER A 13 -11.30 13.60 17.13
N ALA A 14 -11.20 14.02 18.40
CA ALA A 14 -10.25 15.03 18.83
C ALA A 14 -8.79 14.57 18.62
N VAL A 15 -8.48 13.30 18.94
CA VAL A 15 -7.14 12.74 18.72
C VAL A 15 -6.74 12.72 17.24
N ILE A 16 -7.69 12.41 16.33
CA ILE A 16 -7.45 12.49 14.87
C ILE A 16 -7.09 13.91 14.42
N LEU A 17 -7.55 14.94 15.13
CA LEU A 17 -7.30 16.34 14.80
C LEU A 17 -6.06 16.93 15.49
N ILE A 18 -5.44 16.21 16.44
CA ILE A 18 -4.19 16.65 17.08
C ILE A 18 -3.09 16.97 16.05
N PRO A 19 -2.88 16.16 14.99
CA PRO A 19 -1.89 16.49 13.97
C PRO A 19 -2.15 17.82 13.26
N MET A 20 -3.39 18.29 13.16
CA MET A 20 -3.66 19.63 12.61
C MET A 20 -3.08 20.71 13.51
N LEU A 21 -3.27 20.58 14.83
CA LEU A 21 -2.71 21.52 15.81
C LEU A 21 -1.18 21.48 15.79
N VAL A 22 -0.58 20.30 15.70
CA VAL A 22 0.87 20.14 15.58
C VAL A 22 1.38 20.81 14.30
N GLY A 23 0.73 20.57 13.16
CA GLY A 23 1.10 21.21 11.89
C GLY A 23 0.99 22.73 11.92
N LEU A 24 -0.01 23.27 12.61
CA LEU A 24 -0.14 24.72 12.86
C LEU A 24 0.97 25.26 13.76
N LEU A 25 1.36 24.54 14.81
CA LEU A 25 2.44 24.94 15.71
C LEU A 25 3.81 24.94 15.01
N PHE A 26 4.00 24.06 14.04
CA PHE A 26 5.22 23.96 13.24
C PHE A 26 5.09 24.59 11.85
N TRP A 27 4.07 25.43 11.61
CA TRP A 27 3.73 25.93 10.28
C TRP A 27 4.91 26.59 9.55
N ASP A 28 5.67 27.42 10.27
CA ASP A 28 6.82 28.15 9.71
C ASP A 28 8.06 27.26 9.52
N LYS A 29 8.08 26.07 10.13
CA LYS A 29 9.15 25.07 9.94
C LYS A 29 8.82 24.05 8.86
N LEU A 30 7.56 23.97 8.43
CA LEU A 30 7.14 23.06 7.39
C LEU A 30 7.41 23.69 6.01
N PRO A 31 8.08 22.97 5.10
CA PRO A 31 8.26 23.42 3.72
C PRO A 31 6.90 23.55 3.03
N ASP A 32 6.81 24.40 2.00
CA ASP A 32 5.56 24.65 1.27
C ASP A 32 5.00 23.39 0.59
N VAL A 33 5.88 22.43 0.28
CA VAL A 33 5.56 21.12 -0.28
C VAL A 33 6.06 20.05 0.69
N ILE A 34 5.19 19.09 1.05
CA ILE A 34 5.52 17.99 1.96
C ILE A 34 5.20 16.64 1.32
N THR A 35 5.96 15.62 1.69
CA THR A 35 5.71 14.23 1.28
C THR A 35 4.43 13.70 1.91
N THR A 36 3.52 13.22 1.07
CA THR A 36 2.21 12.68 1.49
C THR A 36 2.00 11.22 1.10
N HIS A 37 2.85 10.68 0.24
CA HIS A 37 2.78 9.31 -0.24
C HIS A 37 4.20 8.74 -0.46
N TRP A 38 4.32 7.43 -0.26
CA TRP A 38 5.53 6.66 -0.49
C TRP A 38 5.19 5.44 -1.35
N GLY A 39 6.07 5.14 -2.29
CA GLY A 39 6.01 3.98 -3.17
C GLY A 39 6.32 2.67 -2.44
N ALA A 40 6.11 1.56 -3.15
CA ALA A 40 6.42 0.21 -2.65
C ALA A 40 7.93 -0.03 -2.47
N ASP A 41 8.76 0.81 -3.08
CA ASP A 41 10.21 0.88 -2.96
C ASP A 41 10.67 1.67 -1.73
N GLY A 42 9.74 2.32 -1.01
CA GLY A 42 10.02 3.14 0.17
C GLY A 42 10.39 4.58 -0.14
N ASN A 43 10.51 4.95 -1.41
CA ASN A 43 10.79 6.31 -1.83
C ASN A 43 9.50 7.14 -1.82
N ALA A 44 9.64 8.44 -1.54
CA ALA A 44 8.55 9.37 -1.74
C ALA A 44 8.18 9.41 -3.24
N ASP A 45 6.90 9.55 -3.54
CA ASP A 45 6.41 9.60 -4.93
C ASP A 45 5.09 10.40 -5.05
N GLY A 46 4.69 11.06 -3.97
CA GLY A 46 3.53 11.91 -3.94
C GLY A 46 3.67 12.98 -2.87
N TRP A 47 3.60 14.23 -3.31
CA TRP A 47 3.68 15.41 -2.47
C TRP A 47 2.43 16.23 -2.60
N SER A 48 2.19 17.03 -1.58
CA SER A 48 1.10 17.98 -1.57
C SER A 48 1.58 19.28 -0.95
N GLY A 49 0.88 20.37 -1.24
CA GLY A 49 1.08 21.62 -0.51
C GLY A 49 0.87 21.40 1.00
N LYS A 50 1.63 22.11 1.84
CA LYS A 50 1.57 21.93 3.31
C LYS A 50 0.18 22.13 3.89
N SER A 51 -0.64 23.00 3.28
CA SER A 51 -2.05 23.17 3.67
C SER A 51 -2.88 21.90 3.47
N PHE A 52 -2.68 21.19 2.36
CA PHE A 52 -3.35 19.92 2.12
C PHE A 52 -2.94 18.87 3.15
N GLY A 53 -1.64 18.73 3.41
CA GLY A 53 -1.13 17.79 4.38
C GLY A 53 -1.59 18.08 5.82
N VAL A 54 -1.56 19.35 6.24
CA VAL A 54 -1.92 19.76 7.61
C VAL A 54 -3.43 19.73 7.85
N TYR A 55 -4.25 20.20 6.90
CA TYR A 55 -5.70 20.31 7.10
C TYR A 55 -6.47 19.12 6.50
N VAL A 56 -6.22 18.81 5.23
CA VAL A 56 -7.09 17.92 4.46
C VAL A 56 -6.90 16.46 4.85
N ILE A 57 -5.65 16.00 5.05
CA ILE A 57 -5.37 14.61 5.43
C ILE A 57 -6.06 14.23 6.76
N PRO A 58 -5.92 14.97 7.87
CA PRO A 58 -6.64 14.66 9.11
C PRO A 58 -8.17 14.71 8.98
N LEU A 59 -8.70 15.61 8.15
CA LEU A 59 -10.15 15.70 7.89
C LEU A 59 -10.67 14.50 7.10
N ILE A 60 -9.93 14.01 6.11
CA ILE A 60 -10.25 12.77 5.40
C ILE A 60 -10.27 11.59 6.38
N LEU A 61 -9.26 11.48 7.24
CA LEU A 61 -9.21 10.43 8.27
C LEU A 61 -10.36 10.53 9.27
N LEU A 62 -10.77 11.75 9.65
CA LEU A 62 -11.95 11.98 10.48
C LEU A 62 -13.23 11.54 9.76
N ALA A 63 -13.39 11.86 8.47
CA ALA A 63 -14.55 11.43 7.69
C ALA A 63 -14.63 9.89 7.62
N PHE A 64 -13.52 9.21 7.35
CA PHE A 64 -13.45 7.74 7.39
C PHE A 64 -13.74 7.18 8.79
N HIS A 65 -13.25 7.81 9.85
CA HIS A 65 -13.56 7.42 11.23
C HIS A 65 -15.07 7.45 11.51
N TRP A 66 -15.74 8.54 11.14
CA TRP A 66 -17.19 8.65 11.28
C TRP A 66 -17.92 7.64 10.41
N LEU A 67 -17.48 7.43 9.16
CA LEU A 67 -18.05 6.43 8.27
C LEU A 67 -17.99 5.02 8.90
N CYS A 68 -16.82 4.61 9.40
CA CYS A 68 -16.65 3.32 10.09
C CYS A 68 -17.57 3.21 11.31
N VAL A 69 -17.60 4.22 12.18
CA VAL A 69 -18.44 4.23 13.38
C VAL A 69 -19.93 4.16 13.03
N LEU A 70 -20.38 4.91 12.01
CA LEU A 70 -21.78 4.93 11.58
C LEU A 70 -22.21 3.60 10.99
N ILE A 71 -21.39 3.00 10.11
CA ILE A 71 -21.64 1.68 9.53
C ILE A 71 -21.74 0.63 10.64
N THR A 72 -20.77 0.58 11.56
CA THR A 72 -20.79 -0.35 12.70
C THR A 72 -21.98 -0.09 13.62
N ALA A 73 -22.39 1.16 13.82
CA ALA A 73 -23.52 1.50 14.69
C ALA A 73 -24.89 1.11 14.10
N LYS A 74 -25.03 1.17 12.78
CA LYS A 74 -26.27 0.81 12.06
C LYS A 74 -26.45 -0.69 11.89
N ASP A 75 -25.39 -1.48 12.03
CA ASP A 75 -25.45 -2.94 11.97
C ASP A 75 -26.28 -3.51 13.15
N PRO A 76 -27.40 -4.21 12.88
CA PRO A 76 -28.22 -4.81 13.92
C PRO A 76 -27.48 -5.89 14.72
N GLY A 77 -26.54 -6.62 14.09
CA GLY A 77 -25.69 -7.62 14.74
C GLY A 77 -24.69 -7.01 15.74
N ASN A 78 -24.57 -5.68 15.78
CA ASN A 78 -23.68 -4.99 16.69
C ASN A 78 -24.29 -4.54 18.01
N ARG A 79 -25.60 -4.77 18.24
CA ARG A 79 -26.29 -4.36 19.47
C ARG A 79 -25.68 -4.98 20.72
N GLU A 80 -25.30 -6.26 20.65
CA GLU A 80 -24.75 -7.04 21.77
C GLU A 80 -23.25 -7.33 21.66
N GLN A 81 -22.53 -6.56 20.85
CA GLN A 81 -21.11 -6.81 20.63
C GLN A 81 -20.25 -6.64 21.87
N ASN A 82 -19.15 -7.37 21.85
CA ASN A 82 -18.12 -7.25 22.86
C ASN A 82 -17.55 -5.81 22.89
N LYS A 83 -17.53 -5.18 24.07
CA LYS A 83 -16.97 -3.83 24.27
C LYS A 83 -15.50 -3.72 23.81
N LYS A 84 -14.74 -4.82 23.86
CA LYS A 84 -13.37 -4.91 23.35
C LYS A 84 -13.36 -4.86 21.82
N ALA A 85 -14.21 -5.63 21.14
CA ALA A 85 -14.33 -5.60 19.69
C ALA A 85 -14.73 -4.21 19.17
N LEU A 86 -15.71 -3.56 19.81
CA LEU A 86 -16.09 -2.18 19.42
C LEU A 86 -14.99 -1.14 19.68
N ARG A 87 -14.04 -1.41 20.58
CA ARG A 87 -12.96 -0.47 20.90
C ARG A 87 -12.05 -0.23 19.69
N ILE A 88 -11.78 -1.25 18.88
CA ILE A 88 -10.90 -1.12 17.72
C ILE A 88 -11.45 -0.11 16.70
N VAL A 89 -12.77 -0.09 16.51
CA VAL A 89 -13.47 0.83 15.59
C VAL A 89 -13.26 2.27 15.99
N PHE A 90 -13.18 2.55 17.30
CA PHE A 90 -12.95 3.91 17.79
C PHE A 90 -11.48 4.34 17.70
N TRP A 91 -10.52 3.41 17.77
CA TRP A 91 -9.11 3.74 17.97
C TRP A 91 -8.18 3.45 16.79
N ILE A 92 -8.63 2.69 15.79
CA ILE A 92 -7.82 2.40 14.60
C ILE A 92 -7.50 3.66 13.79
N MET A 93 -8.49 4.53 13.52
CA MET A 93 -8.29 5.77 12.76
C MET A 93 -7.46 6.81 13.52
N PRO A 94 -7.67 7.06 14.83
CA PRO A 94 -6.76 7.91 15.61
C PRO A 94 -5.31 7.44 15.56
N PHE A 95 -5.06 6.14 15.68
CA PHE A 95 -3.70 5.60 15.59
C PHE A 95 -3.07 5.85 14.21
N ILE A 96 -3.79 5.53 13.13
CA ILE A 96 -3.34 5.78 11.75
C ILE A 96 -3.08 7.28 11.55
N SER A 97 -3.96 8.15 12.03
CA SER A 97 -3.80 9.60 11.92
C SER A 97 -2.54 10.11 12.60
N LEU A 98 -2.31 9.77 13.86
CA LEU A 98 -1.11 10.19 14.59
C LEU A 98 0.15 9.64 13.92
N PHE A 99 0.14 8.38 13.49
CA PHE A 99 1.28 7.74 12.88
C PHE A 99 1.63 8.35 11.51
N CYS A 100 0.67 8.37 10.58
CA CYS A 100 0.90 8.88 9.22
C CYS A 100 1.29 10.36 9.23
N CYS A 101 0.60 11.20 10.02
CA CYS A 101 0.95 12.61 10.11
C CYS A 101 2.28 12.82 10.84
N GLY A 102 2.59 11.98 11.83
CA GLY A 102 3.87 12.01 12.54
C GLY A 102 5.05 11.74 11.61
N ILE A 103 4.98 10.70 10.78
CA ILE A 103 6.00 10.41 9.76
C ILE A 103 6.09 11.56 8.76
N MET A 104 4.95 12.01 8.22
CA MET A 104 4.89 13.13 7.27
C MET A 104 5.58 14.39 7.79
N TYR A 105 5.27 14.83 9.02
CA TYR A 105 5.91 16.02 9.59
C TYR A 105 7.38 15.80 9.92
N SER A 106 7.75 14.61 10.38
CA SER A 106 9.14 14.30 10.70
C SER A 106 10.01 14.30 9.44
N VAL A 107 9.52 13.72 8.34
CA VAL A 107 10.17 13.80 7.01
C VAL A 107 10.22 15.23 6.52
N ALA A 108 9.13 15.99 6.65
CA ALA A 108 9.09 17.41 6.26
C ALA A 108 10.10 18.29 7.04
N MET A 109 10.50 17.87 8.24
CA MET A 109 11.53 18.54 9.06
C MET A 109 12.94 17.96 8.84
N GLY A 110 13.15 17.11 7.83
CA GLY A 110 14.45 16.56 7.45
C GLY A 110 14.83 15.26 8.16
N THR A 111 13.88 14.56 8.79
CA THR A 111 14.16 13.22 9.33
C THR A 111 14.05 12.18 8.24
N GLU A 112 15.12 11.43 8.00
CA GLU A 112 15.11 10.30 7.09
C GLU A 112 14.57 9.05 7.78
N PHE A 113 13.62 8.38 7.12
CA PHE A 113 13.09 7.10 7.56
C PHE A 113 13.28 6.05 6.48
N ASP A 114 13.71 4.87 6.91
CA ASP A 114 13.66 3.67 6.09
C ASP A 114 12.21 3.14 6.08
N ILE A 115 11.39 3.72 5.20
CA ILE A 115 9.96 3.42 5.11
C ILE A 115 9.74 1.95 4.73
N ILE A 116 10.56 1.39 3.84
CA ILE A 116 10.45 -0.01 3.42
C ILE A 116 10.64 -0.98 4.59
N ARG A 117 11.46 -0.62 5.59
CA ARG A 117 11.64 -1.40 6.83
C ARG A 117 10.61 -1.12 7.92
N ILE A 118 10.18 0.12 8.07
CA ILE A 118 9.22 0.52 9.11
C ILE A 118 7.81 0.01 8.80
N MET A 119 7.41 0.00 7.51
CA MET A 119 6.07 -0.40 7.10
C MET A 119 5.69 -1.84 7.52
N PRO A 120 6.52 -2.88 7.30
CA PRO A 120 6.23 -4.23 7.77
C PRO A 120 6.06 -4.31 9.29
N ALA A 121 6.88 -3.59 10.07
CA ALA A 121 6.76 -3.57 11.52
C ALA A 121 5.39 -3.00 11.97
N LEU A 122 4.95 -1.91 11.34
CA LEU A 122 3.65 -1.31 11.62
C LEU A 122 2.48 -2.21 11.20
N LEU A 123 2.52 -2.75 9.97
CA LEU A 123 1.49 -3.64 9.45
C LEU A 123 1.38 -4.92 10.27
N GLY A 124 2.52 -5.50 10.65
CA GLY A 124 2.58 -6.67 11.50
C GLY A 124 1.99 -6.41 12.89
N LEU A 125 2.31 -5.27 13.52
CA LEU A 125 1.69 -4.85 14.77
C LEU A 125 0.17 -4.70 14.63
N MET A 126 -0.29 -4.09 13.53
CA MET A 126 -1.72 -3.96 13.23
C MET A 126 -2.39 -5.34 13.13
N PHE A 127 -1.78 -6.31 12.45
CA PHE A 127 -2.31 -7.67 12.36
C PHE A 127 -2.33 -8.38 13.72
N VAL A 128 -1.32 -8.20 14.56
CA VAL A 128 -1.32 -8.72 15.93
C VAL A 128 -2.49 -8.17 16.74
N VAL A 129 -2.70 -6.86 16.65
CA VAL A 129 -3.82 -6.19 17.33
C VAL A 129 -5.15 -6.75 16.81
N ILE A 130 -5.39 -6.75 15.50
CA ILE A 130 -6.63 -7.26 14.90
C ILE A 130 -6.85 -8.74 15.24
N GLY A 131 -5.82 -9.57 15.12
CA GLY A 131 -5.85 -11.00 15.45
C GLY A 131 -6.24 -11.26 16.91
N ASN A 132 -5.79 -10.42 17.84
CA ASN A 132 -6.21 -10.50 19.24
C ASN A 132 -7.71 -10.14 19.44
N TYR A 133 -8.29 -9.33 18.55
CA TYR A 133 -9.70 -8.94 18.62
C TYR A 133 -10.64 -9.90 17.88
N LEU A 134 -10.20 -10.57 16.80
CA LEU A 134 -11.04 -11.47 16.00
C LEU A 134 -11.87 -12.45 16.85
N PRO A 135 -11.31 -13.20 17.82
CA PRO A 135 -12.06 -14.18 18.62
C PRO A 135 -13.12 -13.56 19.54
N LYS A 136 -13.12 -12.23 19.72
CA LYS A 136 -14.04 -11.50 20.59
C LYS A 136 -15.22 -10.90 19.82
N CYS A 137 -15.17 -10.91 18.49
CA CYS A 137 -16.27 -10.44 17.64
C CYS A 137 -17.39 -11.48 17.67
N LYS A 138 -18.59 -11.08 18.10
CA LYS A 138 -19.78 -11.91 17.87
C LYS A 138 -20.24 -11.76 16.41
N GLN A 139 -21.08 -12.65 15.94
CA GLN A 139 -21.62 -12.62 14.58
C GLN A 139 -22.31 -11.28 14.26
N ASN A 140 -21.93 -10.67 13.15
CA ASN A 140 -22.45 -9.39 12.67
C ASN A 140 -22.14 -9.21 11.17
N TYR A 141 -22.59 -8.11 10.56
CA TYR A 141 -22.45 -7.87 9.12
C TYR A 141 -21.32 -6.88 8.76
N THR A 142 -20.62 -6.33 9.75
CA THR A 142 -19.63 -5.25 9.55
C THR A 142 -18.20 -5.64 9.92
N LEU A 143 -17.98 -6.18 11.12
CA LEU A 143 -16.69 -6.53 11.72
C LEU A 143 -16.36 -8.02 11.60
N GLY A 144 -15.13 -8.34 11.22
CA GLY A 144 -14.59 -9.71 11.21
C GLY A 144 -14.49 -10.33 9.81
N ILE A 145 -14.28 -11.64 9.77
CA ILE A 145 -14.15 -12.44 8.55
C ILE A 145 -15.56 -12.83 8.08
N LYS A 146 -16.04 -12.14 7.04
CA LYS A 146 -17.43 -12.20 6.58
C LYS A 146 -17.57 -13.03 5.33
N LEU A 147 -17.89 -14.30 5.53
CA LEU A 147 -18.20 -15.28 4.48
C LEU A 147 -19.68 -15.67 4.59
N THR A 148 -20.27 -16.09 3.47
CA THR A 148 -21.70 -16.46 3.41
C THR A 148 -22.08 -17.43 4.53
N TRP A 149 -21.30 -18.49 4.73
CA TRP A 149 -21.56 -19.49 5.78
C TRP A 149 -21.21 -19.02 7.20
N THR A 150 -20.23 -18.13 7.38
CA THR A 150 -19.92 -17.59 8.73
C THR A 150 -21.03 -16.70 9.27
N ILE A 151 -21.74 -16.00 8.41
CA ILE A 151 -22.85 -15.12 8.80
C ILE A 151 -24.15 -15.90 9.04
N GLN A 152 -24.22 -17.13 8.54
CA GLN A 152 -25.39 -18.01 8.66
C GLN A 152 -25.23 -19.04 9.78
N ASN A 153 -24.03 -19.23 10.33
CA ASN A 153 -23.75 -20.24 11.34
C ASN A 153 -22.79 -19.71 12.41
N GLU A 154 -23.27 -19.55 13.63
CA GLU A 154 -22.51 -18.99 14.76
C GLU A 154 -21.33 -19.88 15.18
N GLU A 155 -21.47 -21.20 15.09
CA GLU A 155 -20.36 -22.13 15.38
C GLU A 155 -19.19 -21.91 14.40
N ASN A 156 -19.49 -21.79 13.11
CA ASN A 156 -18.51 -21.52 12.07
C ASN A 156 -17.88 -20.14 12.27
N TRP A 157 -18.69 -19.12 12.59
CA TRP A 157 -18.19 -17.80 12.97
C TRP A 157 -17.14 -17.89 14.08
N ASN A 158 -17.50 -18.51 15.21
CA ASN A 158 -16.67 -18.58 16.40
C ASN A 158 -15.38 -19.37 16.15
N LYS A 159 -15.46 -20.53 15.49
CA LYS A 159 -14.29 -21.35 15.13
C LYS A 159 -13.36 -20.61 14.17
N THR A 160 -13.92 -19.97 13.13
CA THR A 160 -13.15 -19.22 12.13
C THR A 160 -12.44 -18.03 12.74
N HIS A 161 -13.11 -17.23 13.56
CA HIS A 161 -12.51 -16.08 14.21
C HIS A 161 -11.48 -16.47 15.28
N ARG A 162 -11.67 -17.60 15.97
CA ARG A 162 -10.68 -18.12 16.92
C ARG A 162 -9.41 -18.58 16.23
N MET A 163 -9.54 -19.32 15.12
CA MET A 163 -8.40 -19.78 14.34
C MET A 163 -7.73 -18.61 13.60
N GLY A 164 -8.52 -17.77 12.94
CA GLY A 164 -8.04 -16.56 12.26
C GLY A 164 -7.33 -15.61 13.20
N GLY A 165 -7.80 -15.46 14.45
CA GLY A 165 -7.08 -14.70 15.46
C GLY A 165 -5.65 -15.20 15.71
N LYS A 166 -5.43 -16.52 15.77
CA LYS A 166 -4.08 -17.10 15.92
C LYS A 166 -3.24 -16.85 14.68
N VAL A 167 -3.79 -17.07 13.49
CA VAL A 167 -3.08 -16.85 12.22
C VAL A 167 -2.66 -15.40 12.05
N TRP A 168 -3.55 -14.46 12.37
CA TRP A 168 -3.25 -13.02 12.29
C TRP A 168 -2.22 -12.57 13.31
N VAL A 169 -2.23 -13.12 14.54
CA VAL A 169 -1.19 -12.83 15.53
C VAL A 169 0.16 -13.40 15.11
N ILE A 170 0.23 -14.68 14.78
CA ILE A 170 1.49 -15.34 14.41
C ILE A 170 2.04 -14.73 13.12
N GLY A 171 1.19 -14.61 12.09
CA GLY A 171 1.58 -14.00 10.82
C GLY A 171 1.95 -12.53 10.96
N GLY A 172 1.25 -11.77 11.81
CA GLY A 172 1.62 -10.38 12.13
C GLY A 172 3.01 -10.29 12.74
N ILE A 173 3.34 -11.15 13.71
CA ILE A 173 4.69 -11.24 14.28
C ILE A 173 5.73 -11.57 13.20
N LEU A 174 5.46 -12.55 12.34
CA LEU A 174 6.37 -12.92 11.24
C LEU A 174 6.58 -11.76 10.26
N VAL A 175 5.53 -11.01 9.92
CA VAL A 175 5.63 -9.81 9.07
C VAL A 175 6.47 -8.71 9.75
N MET A 176 6.40 -8.56 11.07
CA MET A 176 7.27 -7.61 11.79
C MET A 176 8.75 -7.96 11.64
N PHE A 177 9.09 -9.26 11.64
CA PHE A 177 10.46 -9.72 11.46
C PHE A 177 11.01 -9.50 10.04
N ALA A 178 10.19 -9.08 9.08
CA ALA A 178 10.66 -8.71 7.74
C ALA A 178 11.63 -7.51 7.77
N ILE A 179 11.65 -6.73 8.85
CA ILE A 179 12.63 -5.64 9.06
C ILE A 179 14.09 -6.10 8.98
N PHE A 180 14.37 -7.38 9.28
CA PHE A 180 15.71 -7.96 9.25
C PHE A 180 16.12 -8.47 7.86
N LEU A 181 15.23 -8.39 6.87
CA LEU A 181 15.51 -8.82 5.50
C LEU A 181 16.19 -7.71 4.70
N PRO A 182 16.97 -8.08 3.66
CA PRO A 182 17.37 -7.14 2.63
C PRO A 182 16.16 -6.42 2.02
N ALA A 183 16.26 -5.11 1.78
CA ALA A 183 15.16 -4.27 1.30
C ALA A 183 14.45 -4.85 0.05
N LYS A 184 15.23 -5.38 -0.91
CA LYS A 184 14.73 -6.02 -2.14
C LYS A 184 13.84 -7.26 -1.87
N LEU A 185 14.02 -7.95 -0.74
CA LEU A 185 13.24 -9.14 -0.36
C LEU A 185 11.97 -8.80 0.45
N ILE A 186 11.88 -7.60 1.03
CA ILE A 186 10.76 -7.24 1.90
C ILE A 186 9.41 -7.35 1.18
N PRO A 187 9.19 -6.71 0.00
CA PRO A 187 7.92 -6.84 -0.71
C PRO A 187 7.59 -8.27 -1.11
N ILE A 188 8.62 -9.04 -1.52
CA ILE A 188 8.51 -10.44 -1.96
C ILE A 188 8.04 -11.35 -0.83
N VAL A 189 8.41 -11.07 0.42
CA VAL A 189 8.00 -11.87 1.58
C VAL A 189 6.69 -11.35 2.19
N VAL A 190 6.57 -10.03 2.36
CA VAL A 190 5.45 -9.41 3.08
C VAL A 190 4.15 -9.54 2.29
N VAL A 191 4.16 -9.30 0.98
CA VAL A 191 2.94 -9.33 0.16
C VAL A 191 2.31 -10.74 0.15
N PRO A 192 3.03 -11.83 -0.16
CA PRO A 192 2.47 -13.18 -0.02
C PRO A 192 2.10 -13.53 1.41
N GLY A 193 2.87 -13.08 2.41
CA GLY A 193 2.56 -13.28 3.83
C GLY A 193 1.18 -12.73 4.21
N ILE A 194 0.85 -11.52 3.76
CA ILE A 194 -0.47 -10.88 3.97
C ILE A 194 -1.58 -11.73 3.34
N LEU A 195 -1.37 -12.21 2.11
CA LEU A 195 -2.34 -13.06 1.42
C LEU A 195 -2.57 -14.36 2.18
N ILE A 196 -1.51 -15.02 2.64
CA ILE A 196 -1.61 -16.26 3.43
C ILE A 196 -2.42 -16.02 4.72
N ILE A 197 -2.13 -14.93 5.45
CA ILE A 197 -2.86 -14.55 6.68
C ILE A 197 -4.34 -14.32 6.40
N ALA A 198 -4.69 -13.74 5.25
CA ALA A 198 -6.06 -13.49 4.85
C ALA A 198 -6.79 -14.76 4.38
N PHE A 199 -6.13 -15.62 3.58
CA PHE A 199 -6.77 -16.78 2.95
C PHE A 199 -6.90 -18.00 3.84
N ILE A 200 -5.97 -18.27 4.76
CA ILE A 200 -6.06 -19.43 5.66
C ILE A 200 -7.39 -19.47 6.43
N PRO A 201 -7.87 -18.38 7.06
CA PRO A 201 -9.17 -18.37 7.72
C PRO A 201 -10.35 -18.62 6.80
N MET A 202 -10.28 -18.14 5.56
CA MET A 202 -11.33 -18.34 4.57
C MET A 202 -11.44 -19.82 4.15
N ILE A 203 -10.30 -20.45 3.88
CA ILE A 203 -10.22 -21.88 3.50
C ILE A 203 -10.71 -22.76 4.65
N TYR A 204 -10.24 -22.50 5.88
CA TYR A 204 -10.71 -23.22 7.06
C TYR A 204 -12.23 -23.13 7.24
N SER A 205 -12.76 -21.92 7.09
CA SER A 205 -14.18 -21.66 7.25
C SER A 205 -15.02 -22.36 6.17
N TRP A 206 -14.53 -22.41 4.94
CA TRP A 206 -15.14 -23.17 3.84
C TRP A 206 -15.14 -24.68 4.13
N ALA A 207 -14.02 -25.24 4.58
CA ALA A 207 -13.90 -26.65 4.92
C ALA A 207 -14.88 -27.03 6.06
N LEU A 208 -15.00 -26.15 7.07
CA LEU A 208 -15.97 -26.33 8.14
C LEU A 208 -17.42 -26.27 7.63
N ALA A 209 -17.73 -25.33 6.74
CA ALA A 209 -19.05 -25.21 6.14
C ALA A 209 -19.42 -26.44 5.28
N LYS A 210 -18.45 -26.99 4.54
CA LYS A 210 -18.63 -28.21 3.77
C LYS A 210 -18.98 -29.39 4.68
N LYS A 211 -18.22 -29.59 5.75
CA LYS A 211 -18.49 -30.64 6.75
C LYS A 211 -19.84 -30.45 7.45
N GLN A 212 -20.22 -29.22 7.77
CA GLN A 212 -21.52 -28.92 8.37
C GLN A 212 -22.68 -29.28 7.41
N LYS A 213 -22.55 -28.99 6.11
CA LYS A 213 -23.54 -29.40 5.10
C LYS A 213 -23.64 -30.92 4.95
N GLU A 214 -22.50 -31.62 4.94
CA GLU A 214 -22.46 -33.09 4.91
C GLU A 214 -23.16 -33.70 6.13
N ASN A 215 -23.08 -33.04 7.29
CA ASN A 215 -23.78 -33.42 8.51
C ASN A 215 -25.25 -32.94 8.58
N GLY A 216 -25.82 -32.41 7.50
CA GLY A 216 -27.22 -32.00 7.43
C GLY A 216 -27.56 -30.61 7.98
N VAL A 217 -26.57 -29.77 8.29
CA VAL A 217 -26.82 -28.39 8.75
C VAL A 217 -27.37 -27.55 7.59
N VAL A 218 -28.55 -26.97 7.78
CA VAL A 218 -29.18 -26.05 6.83
C VAL A 218 -28.71 -24.62 7.10
N PHE A 219 -28.24 -23.94 6.05
CA PHE A 219 -27.81 -22.55 6.13
C PHE A 219 -28.91 -21.63 5.61
N GLU A 220 -29.43 -20.74 6.46
CA GLU A 220 -30.47 -19.78 6.06
C GLU A 220 -29.95 -18.78 5.04
N LYS A 221 -30.52 -18.77 3.84
CA LYS A 221 -30.03 -17.97 2.73
C LYS A 221 -30.46 -16.50 2.89
N ASN A 222 -29.52 -15.61 3.15
CA ASN A 222 -29.76 -14.16 3.02
C ASN A 222 -29.46 -13.76 1.57
N GLU A 223 -30.50 -13.50 0.76
CA GLU A 223 -30.33 -13.25 -0.67
C GLU A 223 -29.43 -12.04 -0.98
N THR A 224 -29.63 -10.93 -0.28
CA THR A 224 -28.86 -9.69 -0.49
C THR A 224 -27.38 -9.91 -0.17
N PHE A 225 -27.09 -10.51 0.99
CA PHE A 225 -25.71 -10.83 1.37
C PHE A 225 -25.10 -11.87 0.43
N SER A 226 -25.88 -12.89 0.01
CA SER A 226 -25.40 -13.90 -0.92
C SER A 226 -25.00 -13.31 -2.27
N LYS A 227 -25.82 -12.42 -2.85
CA LYS A 227 -25.50 -11.71 -4.10
C LYS A 227 -24.23 -10.88 -3.95
N MET A 228 -24.13 -10.05 -2.91
CA MET A 228 -22.93 -9.24 -2.65
C MET A 228 -21.67 -10.09 -2.43
N SER A 229 -21.80 -11.20 -1.71
CA SER A 229 -20.67 -12.11 -1.43
C SER A 229 -20.16 -12.80 -2.69
N LYS A 230 -21.04 -13.19 -3.63
CA LYS A 230 -20.64 -13.76 -4.93
C LYS A 230 -19.90 -12.75 -5.79
N ILE A 231 -20.39 -11.50 -5.85
CA ILE A 231 -19.71 -10.41 -6.56
C ILE A 231 -18.33 -10.18 -5.94
N SER A 232 -18.26 -10.07 -4.62
CA SER A 232 -17.00 -9.86 -3.89
C SER A 232 -16.01 -11.02 -4.08
N ALA A 233 -16.50 -12.26 -4.14
CA ALA A 233 -15.67 -13.45 -4.34
C ALA A 233 -15.03 -13.52 -5.74
N VAL A 234 -15.53 -12.77 -6.71
CA VAL A 234 -14.90 -12.64 -8.05
C VAL A 234 -14.05 -11.38 -8.12
N ILE A 235 -14.59 -10.24 -7.69
CA ILE A 235 -13.90 -8.94 -7.78
C ILE A 235 -12.63 -8.93 -6.94
N VAL A 236 -12.67 -9.40 -5.69
CA VAL A 236 -11.52 -9.31 -4.78
C VAL A 236 -10.32 -10.10 -5.32
N PRO A 237 -10.43 -11.37 -5.74
CA PRO A 237 -9.31 -12.08 -6.36
C PRO A 237 -8.82 -11.42 -7.65
N VAL A 238 -9.72 -10.94 -8.52
CA VAL A 238 -9.32 -10.26 -9.76
C VAL A 238 -8.52 -9.00 -9.47
N VAL A 239 -8.95 -8.17 -8.51
CA VAL A 239 -8.22 -6.97 -8.10
C VAL A 239 -6.88 -7.34 -7.47
N ILE A 240 -6.83 -8.35 -6.59
CA ILE A 240 -5.58 -8.82 -5.99
C ILE A 240 -4.61 -9.30 -7.07
N ILE A 241 -5.07 -10.13 -8.01
CA ILE A 241 -4.25 -10.63 -9.12
C ILE A 241 -3.78 -9.46 -10.00
N ALA A 242 -4.66 -8.52 -10.34
CA ALA A 242 -4.29 -7.35 -11.13
C ALA A 242 -3.21 -6.51 -10.42
N VAL A 243 -3.38 -6.23 -9.12
CA VAL A 243 -2.37 -5.51 -8.32
C VAL A 243 -1.06 -6.27 -8.27
N LEU A 244 -1.07 -7.59 -8.02
CA LEU A 244 0.15 -8.40 -8.01
C LEU A 244 0.84 -8.42 -9.38
N CYS A 245 0.07 -8.54 -10.47
CA CYS A 245 0.61 -8.48 -11.83
C CYS A 245 1.28 -7.14 -12.10
N ILE A 246 0.63 -6.03 -11.76
CA ILE A 246 1.16 -4.67 -11.93
C ILE A 246 2.41 -4.46 -11.05
N MET A 247 2.41 -4.99 -9.83
CA MET A 247 3.52 -4.81 -8.89
C MET A 247 4.80 -5.55 -9.29
N PHE A 248 4.69 -6.71 -9.92
CA PHE A 248 5.81 -7.64 -10.12
C PHE A 248 6.09 -8.01 -11.58
N THR A 249 5.30 -7.53 -12.54
CA THR A 249 5.54 -7.75 -13.96
C THR A 249 5.78 -6.42 -14.70
N GLY A 250 5.84 -6.48 -16.02
CA GLY A 250 6.24 -5.37 -16.88
C GLY A 250 7.74 -5.35 -17.21
N ASN A 251 8.05 -4.70 -18.33
CA ASN A 251 9.40 -4.47 -18.79
C ASN A 251 9.51 -3.05 -19.38
N VAL A 252 10.73 -2.52 -19.32
CA VAL A 252 11.23 -1.43 -20.15
C VAL A 252 12.17 -2.07 -21.16
N ASN A 253 11.90 -1.88 -22.45
CA ASN A 253 12.73 -2.39 -23.55
C ASN A 253 13.19 -1.21 -24.42
N VAL A 254 14.50 -1.09 -24.58
CA VAL A 254 15.10 -0.09 -25.46
C VAL A 254 15.38 -0.74 -26.82
N LYS A 255 14.76 -0.22 -27.87
CA LYS A 255 14.96 -0.65 -29.25
C LYS A 255 15.68 0.45 -30.03
N CYS A 256 16.92 0.19 -30.38
CA CYS A 256 17.69 1.05 -31.27
C CYS A 256 17.34 0.71 -32.73
N GLY A 257 16.74 1.66 -33.44
CA GLY A 257 16.53 1.65 -34.89
C GLY A 257 17.70 2.33 -35.63
N GLU A 258 17.50 2.66 -36.90
CA GLU A 258 18.54 3.28 -37.76
C GLU A 258 18.73 4.79 -37.48
N SER A 259 17.66 5.54 -37.20
CA SER A 259 17.70 6.99 -36.97
C SER A 259 17.14 7.43 -35.61
N SER A 260 16.49 6.51 -34.90
CA SER A 260 15.86 6.77 -33.60
C SER A 260 15.97 5.53 -32.69
N MET A 261 15.87 5.77 -31.39
CA MET A 261 15.60 4.73 -30.39
C MET A 261 14.18 4.87 -29.86
N SER A 262 13.51 3.74 -29.63
CA SER A 262 12.23 3.69 -28.93
C SER A 262 12.36 2.97 -27.60
N ILE A 263 11.66 3.48 -26.60
CA ILE A 263 11.56 2.90 -25.26
C ILE A 263 10.13 2.43 -25.09
N GLU A 264 9.95 1.11 -25.12
CA GLU A 264 8.65 0.46 -24.91
C GLU A 264 8.47 0.10 -23.44
N ALA A 265 7.41 0.64 -22.82
CA ALA A 265 7.10 0.51 -21.41
C ALA A 265 5.74 -0.16 -21.19
N THR A 266 5.70 -1.23 -20.38
CA THR A 266 4.44 -1.98 -20.20
C THR A 266 3.32 -1.21 -19.48
N TYR A 267 3.67 -0.30 -18.57
CA TYR A 267 2.72 0.38 -17.68
C TYR A 267 2.84 1.91 -17.70
N TYR A 268 3.55 2.44 -18.69
CA TYR A 268 3.75 3.86 -18.86
C TYR A 268 3.80 4.19 -20.35
N GLU A 269 3.88 5.47 -20.71
CA GLU A 269 3.90 5.87 -22.12
C GLU A 269 5.21 5.46 -22.81
N ASP A 270 5.09 4.98 -24.04
CA ASP A 270 6.24 4.71 -24.92
C ASP A 270 6.79 6.05 -25.42
N ILE A 271 8.11 6.15 -25.54
CA ILE A 271 8.78 7.34 -26.08
C ILE A 271 9.71 6.95 -27.22
N GLU A 272 9.88 7.86 -28.16
CA GLU A 272 10.81 7.75 -29.28
C GLU A 272 11.74 8.97 -29.25
N VAL A 273 13.04 8.71 -29.40
CA VAL A 273 14.09 9.73 -29.36
C VAL A 273 14.94 9.57 -30.62
N GLU A 274 14.98 10.61 -31.46
CA GLU A 274 15.84 10.66 -32.63
C GLU A 274 17.29 10.86 -32.20
N TYR A 275 18.23 10.16 -32.83
CA TYR A 275 19.64 10.24 -32.44
C TYR A 275 20.24 11.64 -32.64
N GLU A 276 19.73 12.39 -33.63
CA GLU A 276 20.15 13.78 -33.90
C GLU A 276 19.86 14.73 -32.72
N ASN A 277 18.91 14.39 -31.86
CA ASN A 277 18.52 15.21 -30.71
C ASN A 277 19.30 14.84 -29.44
N ILE A 278 20.18 13.83 -29.49
CA ILE A 278 20.96 13.40 -28.33
C ILE A 278 22.27 14.20 -28.29
N ASP A 279 22.36 15.11 -27.33
CA ASP A 279 23.52 15.98 -27.13
C ASP A 279 24.70 15.25 -26.47
N SER A 280 24.40 14.33 -25.55
CA SER A 280 25.41 13.53 -24.85
C SER A 280 24.83 12.27 -24.22
N ILE A 281 25.70 11.28 -24.00
CA ILE A 281 25.39 10.01 -23.34
C ILE A 281 26.45 9.69 -22.29
N GLU A 282 26.02 9.23 -21.11
CA GLU A 282 26.88 8.87 -19.99
C GLU A 282 26.40 7.57 -19.33
N TYR A 283 27.32 6.63 -19.09
CA TYR A 283 27.06 5.46 -18.26
C TYR A 283 27.48 5.71 -16.81
N ARG A 284 26.60 5.37 -15.86
CA ARG A 284 26.87 5.48 -14.42
C ARG A 284 26.61 4.15 -13.73
N GLU A 285 27.55 3.70 -12.91
CA GLU A 285 27.40 2.49 -12.08
C GLU A 285 26.48 2.70 -10.87
N ALA A 286 26.39 3.93 -10.39
CA ALA A 286 25.51 4.33 -9.30
C ALA A 286 24.85 5.66 -9.64
N PHE A 287 23.53 5.72 -9.46
CA PHE A 287 22.74 6.89 -9.77
C PHE A 287 21.79 7.24 -8.63
N ASP A 288 21.88 8.49 -8.15
CA ASP A 288 20.85 9.04 -7.28
C ASP A 288 19.63 9.42 -8.11
N GLY A 289 18.69 8.48 -8.17
CA GLY A 289 17.46 8.63 -8.91
C GLY A 289 16.42 9.54 -8.25
N GLY A 290 16.79 10.24 -7.17
CA GLY A 290 15.94 11.20 -6.49
C GLY A 290 14.55 10.67 -6.24
N VAL A 291 13.55 11.49 -6.56
CA VAL A 291 12.19 11.27 -6.10
C VAL A 291 11.18 11.40 -7.25
N ARG A 292 10.19 10.50 -7.30
CA ARG A 292 9.28 10.40 -8.45
C ARG A 292 8.15 11.43 -8.40
N ALA A 293 8.25 12.53 -9.15
CA ALA A 293 7.23 13.59 -9.23
C ALA A 293 5.89 13.12 -9.83
N TYR A 294 5.95 12.31 -10.89
CA TYR A 294 4.77 11.77 -11.57
C TYR A 294 5.13 10.47 -12.29
N GLY A 295 4.16 9.57 -12.44
CA GLY A 295 4.29 8.37 -13.24
C GLY A 295 4.10 7.07 -12.46
N PHE A 296 4.74 6.01 -12.92
CA PHE A 296 4.53 4.64 -12.47
C PHE A 296 5.69 4.13 -11.60
N GLY A 297 5.35 3.57 -10.44
CA GLY A 297 6.30 2.89 -9.57
C GLY A 297 5.77 1.56 -9.09
N SER A 298 6.61 0.53 -9.15
CA SER A 298 6.33 -0.79 -8.63
C SER A 298 7.56 -1.39 -7.95
N ALA A 299 7.42 -2.62 -7.43
CA ALA A 299 8.57 -3.36 -6.91
C ALA A 299 9.57 -3.76 -8.03
N ARG A 300 9.23 -3.50 -9.30
CA ARG A 300 10.02 -3.86 -10.47
C ARG A 300 10.44 -2.68 -11.33
N LEU A 301 9.58 -1.67 -11.53
CA LEU A 301 9.78 -0.58 -12.49
C LEU A 301 9.62 0.80 -11.84
N LEU A 302 10.38 1.76 -12.35
CA LEU A 302 10.33 3.19 -12.03
C LEU A 302 10.30 3.97 -13.34
N MET A 303 9.15 4.58 -13.67
CA MET A 303 8.91 5.25 -14.94
C MET A 303 8.16 6.58 -14.75
N GLY A 304 8.53 7.60 -15.51
CA GLY A 304 7.88 8.92 -15.51
C GLY A 304 8.81 10.05 -15.16
N THR A 305 8.28 11.11 -14.55
CA THR A 305 9.03 12.31 -14.18
C THR A 305 9.60 12.18 -12.77
N PHE A 306 10.89 12.42 -12.63
CA PHE A 306 11.63 12.37 -11.38
C PHE A 306 12.31 13.71 -11.13
N GLN A 307 12.70 13.94 -9.87
CA GLN A 307 13.42 15.12 -9.45
C GLN A 307 14.60 14.74 -8.55
N ASN A 308 15.80 15.23 -8.87
CA ASN A 308 16.98 15.15 -8.02
C ASN A 308 17.74 16.49 -7.99
N ASP A 309 18.77 16.57 -7.14
CA ASP A 309 19.56 17.80 -6.97
C ASP A 309 20.44 18.11 -8.19
N GLU A 310 20.79 17.11 -8.99
CA GLU A 310 21.69 17.23 -10.14
C GLU A 310 20.99 17.76 -11.39
N PHE A 311 19.85 17.16 -11.75
CA PHE A 311 19.15 17.42 -13.01
C PHE A 311 17.91 18.29 -12.83
N GLY A 312 17.47 18.56 -11.60
CA GLY A 312 16.13 19.10 -11.40
C GLY A 312 15.11 18.07 -11.87
N TYR A 313 14.16 18.45 -12.72
CA TYR A 313 13.18 17.52 -13.28
C TYR A 313 13.73 16.78 -14.50
N TYR A 314 13.53 15.46 -14.54
CA TYR A 314 13.99 14.63 -15.64
C TYR A 314 13.04 13.44 -15.86
N THR A 315 13.17 12.80 -17.03
CA THR A 315 12.38 11.61 -17.39
C THR A 315 13.18 10.35 -17.10
N ARG A 316 12.55 9.34 -16.50
CA ARG A 316 13.21 8.08 -16.11
C ARG A 316 12.43 6.88 -16.60
N TYR A 317 13.15 5.87 -17.09
CA TYR A 317 12.65 4.53 -17.44
C TYR A 317 13.63 3.46 -16.95
N SER A 318 13.40 2.92 -15.75
CA SER A 318 14.40 2.07 -15.08
C SER A 318 13.77 0.94 -14.26
N TYR A 319 14.59 -0.04 -13.90
CA TYR A 319 14.20 -1.09 -12.94
C TYR A 319 14.55 -0.69 -11.51
N THR A 320 13.62 -0.90 -10.56
CA THR A 320 13.71 -0.48 -9.15
C THR A 320 14.94 -1.00 -8.38
N GLY A 321 15.59 -2.06 -8.90
CA GLY A 321 16.72 -2.72 -8.22
C GLY A 321 18.07 -2.62 -8.94
N CYS A 322 18.16 -1.87 -10.03
CA CYS A 322 19.40 -1.65 -10.79
C CYS A 322 19.91 -0.23 -10.51
N ASP A 323 21.09 -0.14 -9.89
CA ASP A 323 21.69 1.14 -9.49
C ASP A 323 22.42 1.82 -10.67
N ALA A 324 22.83 1.03 -11.67
CA ALA A 324 23.42 1.54 -12.90
C ALA A 324 22.36 2.12 -13.84
N CYS A 325 22.73 3.18 -14.55
CA CYS A 325 21.89 3.82 -15.56
C CYS A 325 22.70 4.39 -16.72
N VAL A 326 21.99 4.68 -17.81
CA VAL A 326 22.46 5.51 -18.91
C VAL A 326 21.71 6.84 -18.84
N VAL A 327 22.46 7.94 -18.78
CA VAL A 327 21.95 9.31 -18.79
C VAL A 327 22.12 9.86 -20.19
N LEU A 328 21.04 10.37 -20.76
CA LEU A 328 20.98 10.99 -22.08
C LEU A 328 20.54 12.45 -21.90
N ALA A 329 21.29 13.37 -22.48
CA ALA A 329 20.82 14.74 -22.70
C ALA A 329 20.13 14.80 -24.07
N VAL A 330 18.85 15.17 -24.09
CA VAL A 330 18.01 15.15 -25.29
C VAL A 330 17.27 16.48 -25.40
N ASP A 331 17.58 17.28 -26.42
CA ASP A 331 16.97 18.61 -26.64
C ASP A 331 16.98 19.53 -25.39
N GLY A 332 18.01 19.42 -24.56
CA GLY A 332 18.13 20.16 -23.29
C GLY A 332 17.39 19.56 -22.08
N ASP A 333 16.65 18.46 -22.26
CA ASP A 333 16.06 17.67 -21.17
C ASP A 333 16.94 16.45 -20.84
N VAL A 334 16.72 15.85 -19.66
CA VAL A 334 17.45 14.66 -19.22
C VAL A 334 16.55 13.43 -19.27
N LEU A 335 17.03 12.37 -19.92
CA LEU A 335 16.42 11.04 -19.98
C LEU A 335 17.35 10.02 -19.35
N VAL A 336 16.85 9.31 -18.34
CA VAL A 336 17.60 8.24 -17.65
C VAL A 336 16.96 6.90 -17.93
N ILE A 337 17.74 5.95 -18.44
CA ILE A 337 17.29 4.59 -18.73
C ILE A 337 18.14 3.55 -18.00
N SER A 338 17.54 2.42 -17.64
CA SER A 338 18.31 1.26 -17.18
C SER A 338 17.75 -0.08 -17.64
N GLY A 339 18.65 -1.05 -17.80
CA GLY A 339 18.33 -2.45 -18.02
C GLY A 339 17.90 -3.15 -16.72
N LYS A 340 17.58 -4.45 -16.82
CA LYS A 340 17.19 -5.25 -15.65
C LYS A 340 18.35 -5.43 -14.66
N THR A 341 19.56 -5.44 -15.19
CA THR A 341 20.82 -5.62 -14.47
C THR A 341 21.82 -4.57 -14.92
N GLU A 342 22.92 -4.42 -14.19
CA GLU A 342 24.04 -3.56 -14.57
C GLU A 342 24.61 -3.98 -15.94
N ALA A 343 24.75 -5.28 -16.18
CA ALA A 343 25.21 -5.82 -17.46
C ALA A 343 24.24 -5.48 -18.62
N ASP A 344 22.93 -5.59 -18.39
CA ASP A 344 21.94 -5.19 -19.40
C ASP A 344 21.99 -3.69 -19.67
N THR A 345 22.26 -2.89 -18.63
CA THR A 345 22.38 -1.43 -18.73
C THR A 345 23.62 -1.03 -19.53
N LEU A 346 24.75 -1.69 -19.28
CA LEU A 346 25.98 -1.51 -20.05
C LEU A 346 25.78 -1.88 -21.52
N ALA A 347 25.10 -3.00 -21.80
CA ALA A 347 24.79 -3.40 -23.17
C ALA A 347 23.90 -2.39 -23.91
N ILE A 348 22.97 -1.73 -23.20
CA ILE A 348 22.18 -0.62 -23.76
C ILE A 348 23.09 0.56 -24.11
N TYR A 349 23.99 0.94 -23.20
CA TYR A 349 24.94 2.05 -23.41
C TYR A 349 25.85 1.80 -24.61
N GLU A 350 26.50 0.64 -24.67
CA GLU A 350 27.39 0.26 -25.78
C GLU A 350 26.67 0.30 -27.12
N LYS A 351 25.42 -0.19 -27.16
CA LYS A 351 24.61 -0.17 -28.38
C LYS A 351 24.23 1.24 -28.83
N LEU A 352 23.98 2.16 -27.89
CA LEU A 352 23.67 3.56 -28.23
C LEU A 352 24.90 4.31 -28.71
N LEU A 353 26.08 4.05 -28.13
CA LEU A 353 27.35 4.61 -28.59
C LEU A 353 27.72 4.24 -30.04
N GLU A 354 27.19 3.14 -30.58
CA GLU A 354 27.41 2.76 -31.97
C GLU A 354 26.51 3.53 -32.96
N GLN A 355 25.44 4.17 -32.47
CA GLN A 355 24.41 4.83 -33.30
C GLN A 355 24.49 6.36 -33.26
N ILE A 356 25.00 6.92 -32.16
CA ILE A 356 25.21 8.36 -31.91
C ILE A 356 26.67 8.69 -32.21
#